data_AF-A0A8E2AHJ7-F1
#
_entry.id   AF-A0A8E2AHJ7-F1
#
_cell.length_a   1.000
_cell.length_b   1.000
_cell.length_c   1.000
_cell.angle_alpha   90.00
_cell.angle_beta   90.00
_cell.angle_gamma   90.00
#
_symmetry.space_group_name_H-M   'P 1'
#
loop_
_entity.id
_entity.type
_entity.pdbx_description
1 polymer ?
#
loop_
_entity_poly.entity_id
_entity_poly.type
_entity_poly.pdbx_seq_one_letter_code
_entity_poly.pdbx_strand_id
1 'polypeptide(L)'
;CGWSDSSVQGLADVLAALPHVVHLRLGIDRFVGTRVGDTLADILVKMQLKSLAISGHCGVLMDCFRRDPSAIPRALAFDSVDMLAWRSFPSLLRQMSGHLELLGVSVHDRRISGDVSDLLSALEKCIMLGRLRLKTSMKSLDDLEDLLSRMHMSHLKEVHCILDLMSDSYQRTTTERIDKITNRTGIIADLFDEHRFSALKVVSFSFITDVHDFERPSMEARISATCAKLRERVTLTLRWTGRGTLQTGLKAQHASDHAVVAIGTEHYFSDAVVNYPRPQLYELLKLLDR
;
A
#
# COMPACT_ATOMS: atom_id res chain seq x y z
N CYS A 1 20.39 -5.94 -0.32
CA CYS A 1 21.66 -5.67 0.39
C CYS A 1 21.29 -5.49 1.85
N GLY A 2 21.82 -6.27 2.78
CA GLY A 2 21.47 -6.10 4.20
C GLY A 2 21.98 -4.74 4.70
N TRP A 3 21.17 -4.06 5.50
CA TRP A 3 21.63 -2.84 6.18
C TRP A 3 22.66 -3.21 7.25
N SER A 4 23.72 -2.42 7.37
CA SER A 4 24.68 -2.56 8.48
C SER A 4 24.12 -1.93 9.76
N ASP A 5 24.62 -2.39 10.92
CA ASP A 5 24.26 -1.84 12.23
C ASP A 5 24.43 -0.32 12.32
N SER A 6 25.48 0.22 11.69
CA SER A 6 25.74 1.66 11.61
C SER A 6 24.67 2.43 10.81
N SER A 7 24.21 1.87 9.69
CA SER A 7 23.20 2.51 8.83
C SER A 7 21.83 2.56 9.49
N VAL A 8 21.49 1.55 10.28
CA VAL A 8 20.22 1.53 11.02
C VAL A 8 20.27 2.43 12.24
N GLN A 9 21.40 2.52 12.94
CA GLN A 9 21.58 3.52 14.00
C GLN A 9 21.47 4.94 13.43
N GLY A 10 22.07 5.20 12.26
CA GLY A 10 21.90 6.47 11.55
C GLY A 10 20.45 6.77 11.19
N LEU A 11 19.69 5.77 10.72
CA LEU A 11 18.25 5.91 10.47
C LEU A 11 17.48 6.24 11.77
N ALA A 12 17.77 5.52 12.85
CA ALA A 12 17.21 5.76 14.17
C ALA A 12 17.45 7.22 14.63
N ASP A 13 18.68 7.69 14.55
CA ASP A 13 19.06 9.05 14.95
C ASP A 13 18.36 10.11 14.10
N VAL A 14 18.25 9.89 12.78
CA VAL A 14 17.49 10.77 11.87
C VAL A 14 16.01 10.79 12.25
N LEU A 15 15.39 9.64 12.47
CA LEU A 15 13.98 9.56 12.85
C LEU A 15 13.70 10.23 14.20
N ALA A 16 14.60 10.09 15.17
CA ALA A 16 14.51 10.76 16.47
C ALA A 16 14.67 12.28 16.36
N ALA A 17 15.46 12.76 15.39
CA ALA A 17 15.72 14.18 15.17
C ALA A 17 14.63 14.91 14.35
N LEU A 18 13.68 14.19 13.76
CA LEU A 18 12.61 14.77 12.93
C LEU A 18 11.33 15.01 13.76
N PRO A 19 11.10 16.24 14.29
CA PRO A 19 9.86 16.54 14.98
C PRO A 19 8.70 16.49 13.97
N HIS A 20 7.57 15.90 14.38
CA HIS A 20 6.28 15.88 13.66
C HIS A 20 6.12 14.92 12.47
N VAL A 21 6.96 13.89 12.34
CA VAL A 21 6.68 12.80 11.39
C VAL A 21 5.45 12.01 11.87
N VAL A 22 4.35 12.13 11.13
CA VAL A 22 3.09 11.42 11.41
C VAL A 22 2.79 10.32 10.38
N HIS A 23 3.47 10.33 9.23
CA HIS A 23 3.37 9.32 8.18
C HIS A 23 4.78 8.88 7.81
N LEU A 24 5.05 7.58 7.89
CA LEU A 24 6.38 7.04 7.64
C LEU A 24 6.32 5.88 6.64
N ARG A 25 7.29 5.81 5.74
CA ARG A 25 7.51 4.66 4.86
C ARG A 25 8.92 4.11 5.10
N LEU A 26 9.02 2.84 5.43
CA LEU A 26 10.30 2.18 5.73
C LEU A 26 10.51 0.97 4.81
N GLY A 27 11.67 0.92 4.17
CA GLY A 27 12.20 -0.32 3.62
C GLY A 27 12.97 -1.05 4.70
N ILE A 28 12.41 -2.10 5.30
CA ILE A 28 13.02 -2.82 6.42
C ILE A 28 13.50 -4.19 5.94
N ASP A 29 14.80 -4.32 5.72
CA ASP A 29 15.41 -5.65 5.60
C ASP A 29 15.71 -6.21 7.00
N ARG A 30 15.68 -7.54 7.16
CA ARG A 30 15.70 -8.28 8.45
C ARG A 30 16.53 -7.64 9.59
N PHE A 31 15.87 -7.10 10.62
CA PHE A 31 16.49 -6.66 11.89
C PHE A 31 15.99 -7.38 13.15
N VAL A 32 15.29 -8.51 12.97
CA VAL A 32 14.57 -9.15 14.07
C VAL A 32 15.54 -9.70 15.12
N GLY A 33 15.36 -9.30 16.38
CA GLY A 33 16.17 -9.80 17.50
C GLY A 33 17.62 -9.31 17.53
N THR A 34 17.94 -8.25 16.77
CA THR A 34 19.22 -7.56 16.91
C THR A 34 19.04 -6.34 17.82
N ARG A 35 20.10 -5.98 18.56
CA ARG A 35 20.14 -4.76 19.40
C ARG A 35 19.72 -3.51 18.62
N VAL A 36 19.99 -3.50 17.33
CA VAL A 36 19.72 -2.40 16.41
C VAL A 36 18.25 -2.36 15.98
N GLY A 37 17.62 -3.52 15.76
CA GLY A 37 16.17 -3.61 15.58
C GLY A 37 15.39 -3.15 16.81
N ASP A 38 15.92 -3.44 18.01
CA ASP A 38 15.36 -2.97 19.28
C ASP A 38 15.40 -1.43 19.40
N THR A 39 16.53 -0.81 19.07
CA THR A 39 16.65 0.67 19.06
C THR A 39 15.67 1.31 18.08
N LEU A 40 15.54 0.74 16.88
CA LEU A 40 14.59 1.25 15.89
C LEU A 40 13.14 1.11 16.38
N ALA A 41 12.80 0.00 17.03
CA ALA A 41 11.48 -0.21 17.61
C ALA A 41 11.16 0.82 18.72
N ASP A 42 12.12 1.09 19.61
CA ASP A 42 11.97 2.08 20.68
C ASP A 42 11.72 3.50 20.13
N ILE A 43 12.32 3.85 19.00
CA ILE A 43 12.13 5.15 18.35
C ILE A 43 10.76 5.22 17.69
N LEU A 44 10.38 4.19 16.94
CA LEU A 44 9.08 4.14 16.28
C LEU A 44 7.92 4.23 17.27
N VAL A 45 8.05 3.60 18.44
CA VAL A 45 7.08 3.70 19.53
C VAL A 45 6.93 5.15 20.03
N LYS A 46 8.02 5.93 20.05
CA LYS A 46 7.98 7.33 20.47
C LYS A 46 7.42 8.28 19.42
N MET A 47 7.39 7.89 18.14
CA MET A 47 7.05 8.78 17.03
C MET A 47 5.55 9.09 16.84
N GLN A 48 4.63 8.56 17.65
CA GLN A 48 3.17 8.81 17.58
C GLN A 48 2.62 8.82 16.13
N LEU A 49 3.02 7.82 15.33
CA LEU A 49 2.69 7.76 13.92
C LEU A 49 1.17 7.56 13.71
N LYS A 50 0.62 8.22 12.69
CA LYS A 50 -0.75 8.01 12.20
C LYS A 50 -0.81 6.92 11.13
N SER A 51 0.21 6.79 10.29
CA SER A 51 0.33 5.68 9.34
C SER A 51 1.77 5.22 9.15
N LEU A 52 1.93 3.93 8.87
CA LEU A 52 3.21 3.33 8.54
C LEU A 52 3.11 2.44 7.30
N ALA A 53 3.99 2.65 6.35
CA ALA A 53 4.14 1.82 5.16
C ALA A 53 5.46 1.06 5.21
N ILE A 54 5.44 -0.23 4.89
CA ILE A 54 6.60 -1.10 5.01
C ILE A 54 6.81 -1.88 3.73
N SER A 55 8.06 -1.88 3.30
CA SER A 55 8.58 -2.75 2.27
C SER A 55 9.65 -3.65 2.90
N GLY A 56 9.33 -4.93 3.13
CA GLY A 56 10.26 -5.89 3.73
C GLY A 56 9.73 -6.52 5.02
N HIS A 57 10.62 -6.97 5.90
CA HIS A 57 10.29 -7.81 7.05
C HIS A 57 9.55 -7.08 8.17
N CYS A 58 8.60 -7.78 8.80
CA CYS A 58 7.73 -7.22 9.83
C CYS A 58 8.28 -7.26 11.27
N GLY A 59 9.46 -7.85 11.52
CA GLY A 59 9.86 -8.15 12.90
C GLY A 59 10.09 -6.92 13.79
N VAL A 60 10.61 -5.81 13.23
CA VAL A 60 10.71 -4.55 13.98
C VAL A 60 9.32 -4.06 14.42
N LEU A 61 8.27 -4.26 13.63
CA LEU A 61 6.91 -3.91 14.05
C LEU A 61 6.36 -4.83 15.13
N MET A 62 6.65 -6.13 15.04
CA MET A 62 6.27 -7.05 16.11
C MET A 62 6.90 -6.60 17.43
N ASP A 63 8.15 -6.15 17.36
CA ASP A 63 8.90 -5.66 18.51
C ASP A 63 8.42 -4.28 18.99
N CYS A 64 7.94 -3.39 18.10
CA CYS A 64 7.21 -2.17 18.46
C CYS A 64 5.92 -2.51 19.21
N PHE A 65 5.14 -3.45 18.68
CA PHE A 65 3.82 -3.81 19.22
C PHE A 65 3.94 -4.42 20.60
N ARG A 66 4.95 -5.28 20.81
CA ARG A 66 5.26 -5.87 22.12
C ARG A 66 5.61 -4.84 23.17
N ARG A 67 6.24 -3.72 22.78
CA ARG A 67 6.61 -2.63 23.69
C ARG A 67 5.42 -1.75 24.02
N ASP A 68 4.72 -1.28 22.99
CA ASP A 68 3.54 -0.44 23.15
C ASP A 68 2.56 -0.68 21.98
N PRO A 69 1.48 -1.46 22.20
CA PRO A 69 0.43 -1.67 21.21
C PRO A 69 -0.24 -0.38 20.73
N SER A 70 -0.29 0.64 21.59
CA SER A 70 -0.97 1.91 21.31
C SER A 70 -0.13 2.84 20.41
N ALA A 71 1.18 2.59 20.34
CA ALA A 71 2.10 3.37 19.54
C ALA A 71 2.14 2.96 18.07
N ILE A 72 1.64 1.76 17.71
CA ILE A 72 1.55 1.38 16.31
C ILE A 72 0.39 2.12 15.63
N PRO A 73 0.63 2.76 14.47
CA PRO A 73 -0.43 3.43 13.74
C PRO A 73 -1.56 2.48 13.38
N ARG A 74 -2.80 2.98 13.48
CA ARG A 74 -3.99 2.24 13.07
C ARG A 74 -4.07 1.99 11.56
N ALA A 75 -3.21 2.64 10.78
CA ALA A 75 -3.06 2.47 9.34
C ALA A 75 -1.70 1.87 8.99
N LEU A 76 -1.72 0.66 8.44
CA LEU A 76 -0.54 -0.06 7.96
C LEU A 76 -0.62 -0.25 6.44
N ALA A 77 0.50 -0.15 5.74
CA ALA A 77 0.62 -0.62 4.37
C ALA A 77 1.81 -1.56 4.21
N PHE A 78 1.61 -2.66 3.49
CA PHE A 78 2.60 -3.70 3.24
C PHE A 78 2.80 -3.85 1.73
N ASP A 79 3.98 -3.45 1.26
CA ASP A 79 4.38 -3.41 -0.15
C ASP A 79 5.70 -4.15 -0.31
N SER A 80 5.66 -5.49 -0.20
CA SER A 80 6.85 -6.34 -0.25
C SER A 80 6.69 -7.49 -1.24
N VAL A 81 7.73 -7.70 -2.05
CA VAL A 81 7.88 -8.89 -2.91
C VAL A 81 8.72 -10.00 -2.25
N ASP A 82 9.17 -9.82 -1.00
CA ASP A 82 9.97 -10.83 -0.30
C ASP A 82 9.06 -11.90 0.33
N MET A 83 9.21 -13.16 -0.08
CA MET A 83 8.46 -14.30 0.47
C MET A 83 8.59 -14.42 1.99
N LEU A 84 9.78 -14.14 2.53
CA LEU A 84 10.07 -14.32 3.94
C LEU A 84 9.45 -13.19 4.77
N ALA A 85 9.30 -11.99 4.18
CA ALA A 85 8.48 -10.94 4.76
C ALA A 85 7.00 -11.36 4.80
N TRP A 86 6.47 -11.92 3.70
CA TRP A 86 5.11 -12.44 3.61
C TRP A 86 4.80 -13.53 4.64
N ARG A 87 5.74 -14.44 4.93
CA ARG A 87 5.55 -15.46 5.98
C ARG A 87 5.38 -14.87 7.38
N SER A 88 5.98 -13.72 7.65
CA SER A 88 5.87 -13.04 8.96
C SER A 88 4.62 -12.17 9.09
N PHE A 89 4.00 -11.80 7.96
CA PHE A 89 2.89 -10.85 7.92
C PHE A 89 1.61 -11.33 8.64
N PRO A 90 1.15 -12.60 8.50
CA PRO A 90 -0.01 -13.09 9.25
C PRO A 90 0.16 -13.00 10.77
N SER A 91 1.37 -13.24 11.27
CA SER A 91 1.67 -13.11 12.71
C SER A 91 1.54 -11.67 13.19
N LEU A 92 1.96 -10.70 12.37
CA LEU A 92 1.77 -9.27 12.65
C LEU A 92 0.30 -8.89 12.68
N LEU A 93 -0.48 -9.30 11.68
CA LEU A 93 -1.92 -9.03 11.63
C LEU A 93 -2.65 -9.57 12.87
N ARG A 94 -2.30 -10.77 13.34
CA ARG A 94 -2.88 -11.33 14.57
C ARG A 94 -2.59 -10.49 15.81
N GLN A 95 -1.37 -9.98 15.94
CA GLN A 95 -1.02 -9.09 17.05
C GLN A 95 -1.80 -7.77 16.94
N MET A 96 -1.92 -7.21 15.74
CA MET A 96 -2.62 -5.96 15.48
C MET A 96 -4.14 -6.08 15.36
N SER A 97 -4.70 -7.27 15.55
CA SER A 97 -6.10 -7.59 15.24
C SER A 97 -7.14 -6.67 15.89
N GLY A 98 -6.85 -6.21 17.12
CA GLY A 98 -7.69 -5.28 17.87
C GLY A 98 -7.35 -3.79 17.70
N HIS A 99 -6.47 -3.42 16.77
CA HIS A 99 -5.97 -2.03 16.63
C HIS A 99 -5.94 -1.53 15.18
N LEU A 100 -5.87 -2.44 14.20
CA LEU A 100 -5.73 -2.10 12.79
C LEU A 100 -7.07 -1.65 12.19
N GLU A 101 -7.16 -0.39 11.75
CA GLU A 101 -8.35 0.19 11.11
C GLU A 101 -8.25 0.26 9.59
N LEU A 102 -7.02 0.43 9.08
CA LEU A 102 -6.71 0.50 7.66
C LEU A 102 -5.53 -0.38 7.31
N LEU A 103 -5.69 -1.20 6.28
CA LEU A 103 -4.62 -2.03 5.74
C LEU A 103 -4.44 -1.80 4.25
N GLY A 104 -3.22 -1.48 3.83
CA GLY A 104 -2.77 -1.56 2.43
C GLY A 104 -1.96 -2.82 2.20
N VAL A 105 -2.23 -3.57 1.14
CA VAL A 105 -1.45 -4.75 0.75
C VAL A 105 -1.22 -4.74 -0.74
N SER A 106 0.03 -4.88 -1.17
CA SER A 106 0.36 -5.18 -2.56
C SER A 106 0.31 -6.69 -2.79
N VAL A 107 -0.65 -7.16 -3.57
CA VAL A 107 -0.78 -8.56 -3.99
C VAL A 107 0.18 -8.80 -5.15
N HIS A 108 1.15 -9.68 -4.92
CA HIS A 108 2.14 -10.12 -5.90
C HIS A 108 1.94 -11.59 -6.27
N ASP A 109 2.70 -12.09 -7.25
CA ASP A 109 2.62 -13.47 -7.75
C ASP A 109 2.56 -14.48 -6.60
N ARG A 110 1.54 -15.34 -6.60
CA ARG A 110 1.31 -16.33 -5.55
C ARG A 110 2.46 -17.28 -5.28
N ARG A 111 3.31 -17.52 -6.27
CA ARG A 111 4.53 -18.34 -6.08
C ARG A 111 5.49 -17.70 -5.06
N ILE A 112 5.33 -16.40 -4.83
CA ILE A 112 6.13 -15.57 -3.93
C ILE A 112 5.37 -15.33 -2.61
N SER A 113 4.03 -15.38 -2.60
CA SER A 113 3.26 -15.27 -1.36
C SER A 113 3.22 -16.61 -0.61
N GLY A 114 3.45 -16.61 0.71
CA GLY A 114 3.36 -17.81 1.55
C GLY A 114 1.96 -18.43 1.62
N ASP A 115 1.67 -19.21 2.67
CA ASP A 115 0.36 -19.84 2.85
C ASP A 115 -0.75 -18.77 2.96
N VAL A 116 -1.48 -18.58 1.85
CA VAL A 116 -2.62 -17.66 1.74
C VAL A 116 -3.68 -17.96 2.80
N SER A 117 -3.82 -19.21 3.22
CA SER A 117 -4.80 -19.62 4.24
C SER A 117 -4.46 -19.02 5.60
N ASP A 118 -3.16 -18.97 5.97
CA ASP A 118 -2.71 -18.35 7.21
C ASP A 118 -2.96 -16.84 7.22
N LEU A 119 -2.70 -16.19 6.07
CA LEU A 119 -2.98 -14.77 5.85
C LEU A 119 -4.47 -14.46 5.99
N LEU A 120 -5.34 -15.23 5.32
CA LEU A 120 -6.79 -15.06 5.38
C LEU A 120 -7.31 -15.21 6.81
N SER A 121 -6.86 -16.25 7.51
CA SER A 121 -7.21 -16.46 8.92
C SER A 121 -6.74 -15.31 9.81
N ALA A 122 -5.59 -14.69 9.52
CA ALA A 122 -5.12 -13.53 10.25
C ALA A 122 -5.94 -12.27 9.96
N LEU A 123 -6.30 -12.02 8.70
CA LEU A 123 -7.15 -10.90 8.28
C LEU A 123 -8.55 -10.98 8.91
N GLU A 124 -9.16 -12.16 8.95
CA GLU A 124 -10.48 -12.39 9.56
C GLU A 124 -10.51 -12.03 11.06
N LYS A 125 -9.37 -12.13 11.74
CA LYS A 125 -9.25 -11.75 13.15
C LYS A 125 -9.16 -10.23 13.35
N CYS A 126 -8.85 -9.44 12.32
CA CYS A 126 -8.69 -7.99 12.41
C CYS A 126 -10.05 -7.26 12.50
N ILE A 127 -10.80 -7.45 13.58
CA ILE A 127 -12.18 -6.97 13.75
C ILE A 127 -12.36 -5.45 13.58
N MET A 128 -11.31 -4.66 13.77
CA MET A 128 -11.35 -3.20 13.60
C MET A 128 -11.09 -2.75 12.17
N LEU A 129 -10.70 -3.65 11.26
CA LEU A 129 -10.28 -3.35 9.91
C LEU A 129 -11.48 -2.90 9.06
N GLY A 130 -11.76 -1.61 9.10
CA GLY A 130 -12.84 -1.00 8.34
C GLY A 130 -12.47 -0.68 6.89
N ARG A 131 -11.16 -0.56 6.59
CA ARG A 131 -10.68 -0.08 5.29
C ARG A 131 -9.54 -0.95 4.75
N LEU A 132 -9.70 -1.47 3.54
CA LEU A 132 -8.70 -2.32 2.88
C LEU A 132 -8.29 -1.71 1.54
N ARG A 133 -6.99 -1.61 1.29
CA ARG A 133 -6.43 -1.16 0.03
C ARG A 133 -5.61 -2.30 -0.57
N LEU A 134 -5.97 -2.73 -1.77
CA LEU A 134 -5.31 -3.83 -2.48
C LEU A 134 -4.67 -3.27 -3.73
N LYS A 135 -3.35 -3.39 -3.84
CA LYS A 135 -2.62 -3.05 -5.07
C LYS A 135 -2.22 -4.33 -5.77
N THR A 136 -2.42 -4.45 -7.07
CA THR A 136 -1.99 -5.62 -7.85
C THR A 136 -1.43 -5.17 -9.19
N SER A 137 -0.61 -6.02 -9.79
CA SER A 137 -0.16 -5.85 -11.18
C SER A 137 -1.04 -6.63 -12.14
N MET A 138 -0.95 -6.35 -13.44
CA MET A 138 -1.64 -7.13 -14.49
C MET A 138 -1.35 -8.64 -14.40
N LYS A 139 -0.11 -9.02 -14.04
CA LYS A 139 0.31 -10.43 -13.89
C LYS A 139 -0.34 -11.13 -12.70
N SER A 140 -0.71 -10.37 -11.67
CA SER A 140 -1.24 -10.88 -10.40
C SER A 140 -2.73 -10.58 -10.22
N LEU A 141 -3.46 -10.25 -11.29
CA LEU A 141 -4.92 -10.07 -11.23
C LEU A 141 -5.63 -11.36 -10.79
N ASP A 142 -5.23 -12.49 -11.36
CA ASP A 142 -5.81 -13.79 -11.02
C ASP A 142 -5.53 -14.16 -9.55
N ASP A 143 -4.39 -13.71 -9.01
CA ASP A 143 -4.03 -13.91 -7.60
C ASP A 143 -4.91 -13.08 -6.65
N LEU A 144 -5.22 -11.84 -7.05
CA LEU A 144 -6.15 -10.97 -6.34
C LEU A 144 -7.56 -11.56 -6.34
N GLU A 145 -8.03 -12.08 -7.47
CA GLU A 145 -9.33 -12.74 -7.58
C GLU A 145 -9.44 -13.92 -6.62
N ASP A 146 -8.47 -14.83 -6.61
CA ASP A 146 -8.54 -15.97 -5.69
C ASP A 146 -8.31 -15.57 -4.23
N LEU A 147 -7.57 -14.47 -3.96
CA LEU A 147 -7.47 -13.96 -2.59
C LEU A 147 -8.84 -13.47 -2.11
N LEU A 148 -9.54 -12.70 -2.94
CA LEU A 148 -10.87 -12.15 -2.64
C LEU A 148 -11.94 -13.24 -2.58
N SER A 149 -11.86 -14.27 -3.42
CA SER A 149 -12.82 -15.38 -3.43
C SER A 149 -12.77 -16.26 -2.17
N ARG A 150 -11.71 -16.13 -1.37
CA ARG A 150 -11.52 -16.87 -0.12
C ARG A 150 -11.59 -15.99 1.12
N MET A 151 -11.69 -14.66 0.95
CA MET A 151 -11.67 -13.70 2.05
C MET A 151 -13.07 -13.50 2.64
N HIS A 152 -13.21 -13.65 3.96
CA HIS A 152 -14.46 -13.41 4.66
C HIS A 152 -14.37 -12.21 5.62
N MET A 153 -14.75 -11.02 5.15
CA MET A 153 -14.59 -9.77 5.89
C MET A 153 -15.92 -9.03 6.03
N SER A 154 -16.85 -9.60 6.81
CA SER A 154 -18.22 -9.07 6.96
C SER A 154 -18.31 -7.72 7.66
N HIS A 155 -17.23 -7.23 8.28
CA HIS A 155 -17.16 -5.94 8.97
C HIS A 155 -16.49 -4.83 8.13
N LEU A 156 -15.90 -5.19 6.98
CA LEU A 156 -15.17 -4.27 6.12
C LEU A 156 -16.13 -3.26 5.48
N LYS A 157 -15.80 -1.97 5.59
CA LYS A 157 -16.67 -0.87 5.13
C LYS A 157 -16.22 -0.29 3.79
N GLU A 158 -14.91 -0.24 3.55
CA GLU A 158 -14.34 0.36 2.35
C GLU A 158 -13.25 -0.51 1.76
N VAL A 159 -13.28 -0.68 0.44
CA VAL A 159 -12.21 -1.32 -0.32
C VAL A 159 -11.72 -0.42 -1.45
N HIS A 160 -10.40 -0.30 -1.58
CA HIS A 160 -9.76 0.37 -2.71
C HIS A 160 -8.82 -0.59 -3.44
N CYS A 161 -9.21 -1.00 -4.64
CA CYS A 161 -8.38 -1.78 -5.55
C CYS A 161 -7.59 -0.85 -6.47
N ILE A 162 -6.28 -1.06 -6.55
CA ILE A 162 -5.35 -0.35 -7.43
C ILE A 162 -4.78 -1.39 -8.39
N LEU A 163 -5.11 -1.23 -9.66
CA LEU A 163 -4.64 -2.10 -10.73
C LEU A 163 -3.52 -1.38 -11.47
N ASP A 164 -2.28 -1.78 -11.20
CA ASP A 164 -1.08 -1.30 -11.88
C ASP A 164 -0.87 -2.13 -13.15
N LEU A 165 -1.36 -1.61 -14.26
CA LEU A 165 -1.41 -2.30 -15.55
C LEU A 165 -0.18 -2.00 -16.42
N MET A 166 0.79 -1.30 -15.83
CA MET A 166 2.09 -1.00 -16.40
C MET A 166 2.97 -2.25 -16.31
N SER A 167 3.83 -2.48 -17.31
CA SER A 167 4.72 -3.65 -17.35
C SER A 167 4.01 -4.99 -17.58
N ASP A 168 3.38 -5.13 -18.74
CA ASP A 168 3.34 -6.43 -19.39
C ASP A 168 3.95 -6.34 -20.79
N SER A 169 5.18 -6.84 -20.90
CA SER A 169 5.81 -7.26 -22.15
C SER A 169 5.11 -8.49 -22.78
N TYR A 170 3.97 -8.90 -22.23
CA TYR A 170 3.13 -9.95 -22.81
C TYR A 170 2.51 -9.44 -24.11
N GLN A 171 2.94 -10.09 -25.19
CA GLN A 171 2.46 -9.98 -26.57
C GLN A 171 0.95 -10.25 -26.68
N ARG A 172 0.12 -9.31 -26.22
CA ARG A 172 -1.33 -9.29 -26.43
C ARG A 172 -1.71 -8.02 -27.16
N THR A 173 -2.68 -8.12 -28.05
CA THR A 173 -3.24 -6.93 -28.70
C THR A 173 -3.87 -6.02 -27.64
N THR A 174 -3.94 -4.71 -27.91
CA THR A 174 -4.60 -3.74 -27.00
C THR A 174 -5.99 -4.23 -26.60
N THR A 175 -6.79 -4.72 -27.55
CA THR A 175 -8.13 -5.26 -27.35
C THR A 175 -8.16 -6.40 -26.31
N GLU A 176 -7.30 -7.41 -26.44
CA GLU A 176 -7.26 -8.54 -25.50
C GLU A 176 -6.90 -8.10 -24.07
N ARG A 177 -6.05 -7.06 -23.94
CA ARG A 177 -5.74 -6.47 -22.63
C ARG A 177 -6.98 -5.78 -22.04
N ILE A 178 -7.70 -4.97 -22.83
CA ILE A 178 -8.95 -4.31 -22.39
C ILE A 178 -9.98 -5.34 -21.94
N ASP A 179 -10.17 -6.39 -22.74
CA ASP A 179 -11.13 -7.45 -22.48
C ASP A 179 -10.80 -8.18 -21.18
N LYS A 180 -9.52 -8.52 -20.98
CA LYS A 180 -9.06 -9.15 -19.73
C LYS A 180 -9.31 -8.22 -18.53
N ILE A 181 -8.90 -6.96 -18.58
CA ILE A 181 -9.08 -6.02 -17.46
C ILE A 181 -10.56 -5.83 -17.14
N THR A 182 -11.40 -5.64 -18.17
CA THR A 182 -12.84 -5.45 -18.02
C THR A 182 -13.48 -6.68 -17.36
N ASN A 183 -13.19 -7.87 -17.89
CA ASN A 183 -13.72 -9.12 -17.37
C ASN A 183 -13.30 -9.36 -15.92
N ARG A 184 -11.99 -9.24 -15.63
CA ARG A 184 -11.46 -9.42 -14.27
C ARG A 184 -12.01 -8.40 -13.28
N THR A 185 -12.17 -7.15 -13.70
CA THR A 185 -12.79 -6.13 -12.83
C THR A 185 -14.25 -6.46 -12.53
N GLY A 186 -14.99 -6.98 -13.52
CA GLY A 186 -16.36 -7.48 -13.32
C GLY A 186 -16.40 -8.62 -12.29
N ILE A 187 -15.54 -9.62 -12.45
CA ILE A 187 -15.41 -10.73 -11.48
C ILE A 187 -15.12 -10.18 -10.08
N ILE A 188 -14.13 -9.29 -9.93
CA ILE A 188 -13.79 -8.69 -8.63
C ILE A 188 -14.98 -7.91 -8.04
N ALA A 189 -15.73 -7.18 -8.87
CA ALA A 189 -16.93 -6.46 -8.42
C ALA A 189 -18.02 -7.42 -7.94
N ASP A 190 -18.24 -8.54 -8.64
CA ASP A 190 -19.18 -9.58 -8.21
C ASP A 190 -18.74 -10.21 -6.87
N LEU A 191 -17.44 -10.48 -6.69
CA LEU A 191 -16.91 -10.99 -5.43
C LEU A 191 -17.18 -10.04 -4.25
N PHE A 192 -17.16 -8.72 -4.49
CA PHE A 192 -17.50 -7.71 -3.48
C PHE A 192 -19.00 -7.57 -3.24
N ASP A 193 -19.87 -8.01 -4.15
CA ASP A 193 -21.31 -7.99 -3.96
C ASP A 193 -21.82 -9.14 -3.06
N GLU A 194 -20.98 -10.15 -2.83
CA GLU A 194 -21.33 -11.31 -2.01
C GLU A 194 -21.55 -10.98 -0.51
N HIS A 195 -22.34 -11.82 0.16
CA HIS A 195 -22.68 -11.68 1.59
C HIS A 195 -21.47 -11.57 2.53
N ARG A 196 -20.34 -12.19 2.17
CA ARG A 196 -19.07 -12.12 2.92
C ARG A 196 -18.49 -10.69 3.02
N PHE A 197 -18.98 -9.76 2.20
CA PHE A 197 -18.67 -8.34 2.22
C PHE A 197 -19.92 -7.47 2.43
N SER A 198 -20.90 -7.99 3.17
CA SER A 198 -22.20 -7.35 3.41
C SER A 198 -22.13 -5.95 4.03
N ALA A 199 -21.10 -5.64 4.83
CA ALA A 199 -20.91 -4.29 5.39
C ALA A 199 -20.24 -3.28 4.45
N LEU A 200 -19.79 -3.68 3.26
CA LEU A 200 -19.16 -2.74 2.31
C LEU A 200 -20.13 -1.63 1.93
N LYS A 201 -19.66 -0.40 2.02
CA LYS A 201 -20.37 0.82 1.62
C LYS A 201 -19.68 1.56 0.48
N VAL A 202 -18.35 1.42 0.38
CA VAL A 202 -17.53 2.10 -0.62
C VAL A 202 -16.62 1.10 -1.29
N VAL A 203 -16.64 1.08 -2.63
CA VAL A 203 -15.67 0.36 -3.43
C VAL A 203 -15.04 1.34 -4.40
N SER A 204 -13.72 1.32 -4.50
CA SER A 204 -12.96 2.17 -5.41
C SER A 204 -12.04 1.31 -6.26
N PHE A 205 -12.02 1.54 -7.57
CA PHE A 205 -11.03 1.01 -8.48
C PHE A 205 -10.17 2.16 -9.03
N SER A 206 -8.85 1.99 -9.01
CA SER A 206 -7.91 2.90 -9.66
C SER A 206 -7.06 2.14 -10.65
N PHE A 207 -7.11 2.55 -11.91
CA PHE A 207 -6.39 1.94 -13.01
C PHE A 207 -5.19 2.82 -13.34
N ILE A 208 -3.98 2.27 -13.23
CA ILE A 208 -2.74 2.93 -13.63
C ILE A 208 -2.26 2.28 -14.93
N THR A 209 -2.10 3.09 -15.97
CA THR A 209 -1.81 2.61 -17.33
C THR A 209 -1.03 3.63 -18.14
N ASP A 210 -0.43 3.22 -19.26
CA ASP A 210 0.25 4.11 -20.20
C ASP A 210 -0.78 4.96 -20.95
N VAL A 211 -0.45 6.24 -21.19
CA VAL A 211 -1.37 7.21 -21.82
C VAL A 211 -1.81 6.78 -23.23
N HIS A 212 -0.99 5.97 -23.90
CA HIS A 212 -1.27 5.46 -25.25
C HIS A 212 -2.20 4.24 -25.28
N ASP A 213 -2.47 3.60 -24.13
CA ASP A 213 -3.17 2.32 -24.12
C ASP A 213 -4.71 2.44 -24.13
N PHE A 214 -5.31 3.63 -23.98
CA PHE A 214 -6.78 3.71 -23.86
C PHE A 214 -7.43 4.97 -24.47
N GLU A 215 -8.31 4.73 -25.45
CA GLU A 215 -9.50 5.57 -25.69
C GLU A 215 -10.43 5.46 -24.47
N ARG A 216 -10.10 6.25 -23.43
CA ARG A 216 -10.71 6.26 -22.10
C ARG A 216 -12.25 6.08 -22.06
N PRO A 217 -13.06 6.67 -22.97
CA PRO A 217 -14.51 6.47 -22.94
C PRO A 217 -14.96 5.02 -23.12
N SER A 218 -14.28 4.23 -23.97
CA SER A 218 -14.69 2.86 -24.29
C SER A 218 -14.43 1.90 -23.12
N MET A 219 -13.24 1.96 -22.52
CA MET A 219 -12.90 1.13 -21.36
C MET A 219 -13.71 1.54 -20.12
N GLU A 220 -13.90 2.84 -19.89
CA GLU A 220 -14.65 3.34 -18.74
C GLU A 220 -16.12 2.91 -18.80
N ALA A 221 -16.74 2.96 -19.97
CA ALA A 221 -18.11 2.49 -20.17
C ALA A 221 -18.21 0.98 -19.90
N ARG A 222 -17.26 0.18 -20.41
CA ARG A 222 -17.24 -1.27 -20.21
C ARG A 222 -17.06 -1.67 -18.75
N ILE A 223 -16.12 -1.07 -18.03
CA ILE A 223 -15.91 -1.33 -16.60
C ILE A 223 -17.10 -0.83 -15.78
N SER A 224 -17.66 0.32 -16.12
CA SER A 224 -18.87 0.83 -15.49
C SER A 224 -20.05 -0.13 -15.64
N ALA A 225 -20.22 -0.72 -16.82
CA ALA A 225 -21.29 -1.67 -17.11
C ALA A 225 -21.10 -2.98 -16.33
N THR A 226 -19.89 -3.54 -16.28
CA THR A 226 -19.64 -4.77 -15.52
C THR A 226 -19.80 -4.58 -14.01
N CYS A 227 -19.57 -3.37 -13.50
CA CYS A 227 -19.77 -3.07 -12.08
C CYS A 227 -21.18 -2.55 -11.73
N ALA A 228 -22.14 -2.58 -12.67
CA ALA A 228 -23.44 -1.95 -12.50
C ALA A 228 -24.22 -2.51 -11.29
N LYS A 229 -24.21 -3.83 -11.11
CA LYS A 229 -24.90 -4.50 -10.00
C LYS A 229 -24.35 -4.05 -8.65
N LEU A 230 -23.02 -3.99 -8.51
CA LEU A 230 -22.37 -3.54 -7.29
C LEU A 230 -22.76 -2.08 -6.92
N ARG A 231 -22.97 -1.21 -7.93
CA ARG A 231 -23.40 0.19 -7.72
C ARG A 231 -24.78 0.32 -7.08
N GLU A 232 -25.64 -0.70 -7.18
CA GLU A 232 -26.96 -0.69 -6.53
C GLU A 232 -26.82 -0.74 -4.99
N ARG A 233 -25.71 -1.28 -4.49
CA ARG A 233 -25.46 -1.51 -3.07
C ARG A 233 -24.41 -0.59 -2.46
N VAL A 234 -23.38 -0.20 -3.22
CA VAL A 234 -22.23 0.55 -2.72
C VAL A 234 -21.97 1.81 -3.53
N THR A 235 -21.30 2.79 -2.90
CA THR A 235 -20.71 3.91 -3.63
C THR A 235 -19.50 3.41 -4.41
N LEU A 236 -19.62 3.33 -5.75
CA LEU A 236 -18.53 2.93 -6.63
C LEU A 236 -17.79 4.15 -7.17
N THR A 237 -16.47 4.19 -6.98
CA THR A 237 -15.59 5.18 -7.61
C THR A 237 -14.65 4.50 -8.60
N LEU A 238 -14.57 5.01 -9.83
CA LEU A 238 -13.59 4.57 -10.83
C LEU A 238 -12.61 5.72 -11.09
N ARG A 239 -11.30 5.47 -10.99
CA ARG A 239 -10.25 6.47 -11.22
C ARG A 239 -9.26 5.95 -12.26
N TRP A 240 -8.80 6.85 -13.11
CA TRP A 240 -7.92 6.54 -14.22
C TRP A 240 -6.68 7.41 -14.13
N THR A 241 -5.49 6.82 -14.18
CA THR A 241 -4.22 7.53 -14.12
C THR A 241 -3.33 7.07 -15.27
N GLY A 242 -3.07 7.98 -16.20
CA GLY A 242 -2.12 7.77 -17.29
C GLY A 242 -0.70 8.15 -16.87
N ARG A 243 0.29 7.28 -17.09
CA ARG A 243 1.70 7.66 -17.01
C ARG A 243 2.16 8.17 -18.39
N GLY A 244 2.09 9.47 -18.58
CA GLY A 244 2.75 10.15 -19.70
C GLY A 244 4.10 10.63 -19.22
N THR A 245 5.18 10.14 -19.85
CA THR A 245 6.57 10.60 -19.73
C THR A 245 6.84 11.59 -18.58
N LEU A 246 7.30 11.06 -17.44
CA LEU A 246 8.19 11.81 -16.56
C LEU A 246 9.50 12.07 -17.34
N GLN A 247 9.45 13.01 -18.29
CA GLN A 247 10.65 13.77 -18.61
C GLN A 247 11.10 14.38 -17.28
N THR A 248 12.30 14.05 -16.85
CA THR A 248 13.07 14.80 -15.86
C THR A 248 12.88 16.29 -16.13
N GLY A 249 12.04 16.92 -15.32
CA GLY A 249 11.57 18.27 -15.59
C GLY A 249 10.98 18.80 -14.31
N LEU A 250 11.85 19.32 -13.45
CA LEU A 250 11.53 20.36 -12.48
C LEU A 250 10.62 21.41 -13.15
N LYS A 251 9.31 21.21 -13.09
CA LYS A 251 8.35 22.30 -13.31
C LYS A 251 8.19 23.01 -11.98
N ALA A 252 9.08 23.97 -11.76
CA ALA A 252 8.83 25.06 -10.84
C ALA A 252 7.59 25.81 -11.36
N GLN A 253 6.41 25.45 -10.85
CA GLN A 253 5.27 26.35 -10.92
C GLN A 253 5.51 27.44 -9.89
N HIS A 254 5.89 28.62 -10.38
CA HIS A 254 5.90 29.84 -9.60
C HIS A 254 4.50 30.12 -9.04
N ALA A 255 4.31 29.80 -7.76
CA ALA A 255 3.60 30.63 -6.77
C ALA A 255 3.68 29.97 -5.37
N SER A 256 4.31 30.67 -4.43
CA SER A 256 4.47 30.40 -2.98
C SER A 256 5.48 29.31 -2.53
N ASP A 257 6.67 29.77 -2.13
CA ASP A 257 7.60 29.38 -1.04
C ASP A 257 7.73 27.96 -0.44
N HIS A 258 7.19 26.91 -1.06
CA HIS A 258 7.21 25.56 -0.49
C HIS A 258 7.98 24.59 -1.39
N ALA A 259 8.95 23.88 -0.81
CA ALA A 259 9.70 22.82 -1.49
C ALA A 259 9.29 21.47 -0.90
N VAL A 260 8.86 20.55 -1.78
CA VAL A 260 8.44 19.19 -1.43
C VAL A 260 9.66 18.28 -1.53
N VAL A 261 10.02 17.60 -0.44
CA VAL A 261 11.01 16.52 -0.48
C VAL A 261 10.31 15.18 -0.38
N ALA A 262 10.27 14.49 -1.50
CA ALA A 262 9.94 13.07 -1.59
C ALA A 262 11.26 12.31 -1.71
N ILE A 263 11.72 11.66 -0.64
CA ILE A 263 12.82 10.69 -0.73
C ILE A 263 12.17 9.32 -0.91
N GLY A 264 12.06 8.89 -2.16
CA GLY A 264 11.52 7.59 -2.54
C GLY A 264 11.23 7.55 -4.03
N THR A 265 11.76 6.54 -4.71
CA THR A 265 11.47 6.26 -6.11
C THR A 265 9.97 5.97 -6.29
N GLU A 266 9.36 6.77 -7.16
CA GLU A 266 8.06 6.69 -7.81
C GLU A 266 6.91 5.85 -7.19
N HIS A 267 5.87 6.59 -6.82
CA HIS A 267 4.46 6.23 -6.61
C HIS A 267 3.99 5.66 -5.26
N TYR A 268 2.77 6.12 -4.95
CA TYR A 268 1.82 5.69 -3.91
C TYR A 268 2.05 6.25 -2.51
N PHE A 269 1.44 7.42 -2.25
CA PHE A 269 0.57 7.80 -1.11
C PHE A 269 0.11 9.24 -1.39
N SER A 270 -1.09 9.43 -1.95
CA SER A 270 -1.84 10.67 -1.70
C SER A 270 -2.90 10.25 -0.68
N ASP A 271 -3.04 10.86 0.50
CA ASP A 271 -2.82 12.25 0.85
C ASP A 271 -2.21 12.38 2.27
N ALA A 272 -1.02 12.97 2.37
CA ALA A 272 -0.52 13.71 3.54
C ALA A 272 0.78 14.43 3.15
N VAL A 273 0.66 15.66 2.69
CA VAL A 273 1.80 16.53 2.35
C VAL A 273 2.33 17.14 3.65
N VAL A 274 3.58 16.85 4.01
CA VAL A 274 4.29 17.55 5.09
C VAL A 274 4.99 18.76 4.49
N ASN A 275 4.55 19.96 4.87
CA ASN A 275 5.10 21.22 4.38
C ASN A 275 6.31 21.62 5.23
N TYR A 276 7.51 21.68 4.63
CA TYR A 276 8.68 22.30 5.25
C TYR A 276 8.93 23.70 4.66
N PRO A 277 9.23 24.72 5.49
CA PRO A 277 9.78 25.99 5.02
C PRO A 277 11.14 25.77 4.33
N ARG A 278 11.34 26.39 3.15
CA ARG A 278 12.58 26.31 2.33
C ARG A 278 13.92 26.36 3.10
N PRO A 279 14.11 27.23 4.11
CA PRO A 279 15.38 27.29 4.84
C PRO A 279 15.71 25.98 5.58
N GLN A 280 14.71 25.30 6.13
CA GLN A 280 14.89 24.06 6.89
C GLN A 280 15.20 22.88 5.96
N LEU A 281 14.69 22.91 4.73
CA LEU A 281 14.98 21.91 3.71
C LEU A 281 16.46 21.94 3.27
N TYR A 282 17.03 23.13 3.09
CA TYR A 282 18.44 23.28 2.74
C TYR A 282 19.37 22.79 3.85
N GLU A 283 19.03 23.02 5.11
CA GLU A 283 19.79 22.49 6.24
C GLU A 283 19.66 20.96 6.36
N LEU A 284 18.47 20.40 6.09
CA LEU A 284 18.26 18.95 6.03
C LEU A 284 19.08 18.29 4.91
N LEU A 285 19.13 18.92 3.74
CA LEU A 285 19.93 18.43 2.59
C LEU A 285 21.44 18.55 2.85
N LYS A 286 21.90 19.59 3.55
CA LYS A 286 23.31 19.71 3.99
C LYS A 286 23.71 18.63 5.00
N LEU A 287 22.77 18.14 5.81
CA LEU A 287 22.99 17.04 6.75
C LEU A 287 23.08 15.67 6.06
N LEU A 288 22.48 15.51 4.88
CA LEU A 288 22.50 14.28 4.08
C LEU A 288 23.69 14.19 3.10
N ASP A 289 24.37 15.31 2.87
CA ASP A 289 25.58 15.41 2.00
C ASP A 289 26.89 15.24 2.81
N ARG A 290 26.79 14.71 4.05
CA ARG A 290 27.89 14.30 4.93
C ARG A 290 27.71 12.84 5.35
#